data_AF-A0A239FRN4-F1
#
_entry.id   AF-A0A239FRN4-F1
#
_cell.length_a   1.000
_cell.length_b   1.000
_cell.length_c   1.000
_cell.angle_alpha   90.00
_cell.angle_beta   90.00
_cell.angle_gamma   90.00
#
_symmetry.space_group_name_H-M   'P 1'
#
loop_
_entity.id
_entity.type
_entity.pdbx_description
1 polymer ?
#
loop_
_entity_poly.entity_id
_entity_poly.type
_entity_poly.pdbx_seq_one_letter_code
_entity_poly.pdbx_strand_id
1 'polypeptide(L)'
;MSISTLLRRSATAAAATALAAAAVTVPAHADEQATTYTYVDLGSLPGYASSVANDVNAGGLVVGSAGNGVVWQDGEIGRLPMLTALGVNDAGRIVGAAYSGASNEPAHAVVYRDGELVDLGAPYGGANGSTALDINESDTVAGSFSEAGQPSRAAVWDADGAMRRLPGLGGVSYGTESQATAINERGQVIGTAVTKSGANRAVIWENGTVRDLGTLGGGGYPGTRAIDVNDQGTVVGDSQRLTGYMHAVKWSDGKITDLGTLGGSASFVSGINNRGQIVGISDTDSSGGVGRRAFIWEDGKMTDLNKVTVNLPEGAILYNAKAINDDGVIVGTGSPRAFMLVPND
;
A
#
# COMPACT_ATOMS: atom_id res chain seq x y z
N MET A 1 -15.61 72.96 64.46
CA MET A 1 -16.81 73.56 63.85
C MET A 1 -17.40 72.53 62.89
N SER A 2 -18.63 72.12 63.16
CA SER A 2 -19.34 70.98 62.55
C SER A 2 -19.87 71.29 61.15
N ILE A 3 -20.21 70.24 60.38
CA ILE A 3 -21.33 70.12 59.41
C ILE A 3 -21.25 68.67 58.85
N SER A 4 -22.05 67.74 59.37
CA SER A 4 -23.25 67.15 58.70
C SER A 4 -22.92 65.96 57.75
N THR A 5 -23.64 64.85 57.55
CA THR A 5 -24.82 64.16 58.12
C THR A 5 -24.90 62.78 57.40
N LEU A 6 -25.24 61.71 58.14
CA LEU A 6 -25.96 60.46 57.77
C LEU A 6 -25.57 59.49 56.61
N LEU A 7 -25.54 58.20 57.03
CA LEU A 7 -26.24 56.99 56.52
C LEU A 7 -25.90 56.24 55.21
N ARG A 8 -25.60 54.95 55.42
CA ARG A 8 -26.11 53.69 54.81
C ARG A 8 -26.02 53.44 53.28
N ARG A 9 -25.19 52.42 53.01
CA ARG A 9 -25.35 51.20 52.17
C ARG A 9 -25.77 51.29 50.68
N SER A 10 -24.97 50.52 49.93
CA SER A 10 -25.26 49.69 48.75
C SER A 10 -25.44 50.35 47.38
N ALA A 11 -24.46 50.11 46.50
CA ALA A 11 -24.69 49.82 45.08
C ALA A 11 -23.54 48.95 44.53
N THR A 12 -23.94 47.90 43.84
CA THR A 12 -23.18 46.94 43.04
C THR A 12 -22.23 47.58 42.01
N ALA A 13 -21.04 47.01 41.84
CA ALA A 13 -20.25 47.14 40.61
C ALA A 13 -19.54 45.81 40.31
N ALA A 14 -19.72 45.36 39.07
CA ALA A 14 -19.26 44.10 38.53
C ALA A 14 -17.73 43.98 38.52
N ALA A 15 -17.20 42.85 38.99
CA ALA A 15 -15.81 42.48 38.76
C ALA A 15 -15.71 41.84 37.36
N ALA A 16 -15.24 42.60 36.38
CA ALA A 16 -14.75 42.06 35.12
C ALA A 16 -13.32 41.55 35.35
N THR A 17 -13.17 40.23 35.51
CA THR A 17 -11.86 39.59 35.53
C THR A 17 -11.38 39.47 34.08
N ALA A 18 -10.48 40.37 33.67
CA ALA A 18 -9.73 40.18 32.43
C ALA A 18 -8.74 39.03 32.63
N LEU A 19 -9.07 37.84 32.11
CA LEU A 19 -8.08 36.78 31.90
C LEU A 19 -7.19 37.24 30.74
N ALA A 20 -5.97 37.66 31.06
CA ALA A 20 -4.92 37.77 30.05
C ALA A 20 -4.63 36.35 29.54
N ALA A 21 -5.06 36.06 28.31
CA ALA A 21 -4.62 34.87 27.61
C ALA A 21 -3.11 34.98 27.41
N ALA A 22 -2.34 34.23 28.20
CA ALA A 22 -0.95 33.99 27.89
C ALA A 22 -0.94 33.24 26.54
N ALA A 23 -0.51 33.93 25.49
CA ALA A 23 -0.23 33.29 24.21
C ALA A 23 0.86 32.25 24.48
N VAL A 24 0.46 30.98 24.52
CA VAL A 24 1.40 29.87 24.38
C VAL A 24 1.92 29.97 22.96
N THR A 25 3.09 30.59 22.81
CA THR A 25 3.87 30.47 21.59
C THR A 25 4.27 29.01 21.50
N VAL A 26 3.52 28.23 20.72
CA VAL A 26 3.99 26.95 20.22
C VAL A 26 5.29 27.27 19.48
N PRO A 27 6.44 26.69 19.85
CA PRO A 27 7.65 26.89 19.07
C PRO A 27 7.31 26.48 17.64
N ALA A 28 7.65 27.33 16.67
CA ALA A 28 7.62 26.93 15.27
C ALA A 28 8.35 25.59 15.20
N HIS A 29 7.65 24.54 14.76
CA HIS A 29 8.30 23.29 14.41
C HIS A 29 9.46 23.70 13.50
N ALA A 30 10.69 23.41 13.93
CA ALA A 30 11.82 23.49 13.03
C ALA A 30 11.39 22.72 11.78
N ASP A 31 11.47 23.36 10.61
CA ASP A 31 11.25 22.67 9.33
C ASP A 31 12.25 21.51 9.30
N GLU A 32 11.79 20.33 9.71
CA GLU A 32 12.53 19.09 9.54
C GLU A 32 12.73 18.96 8.04
N GLN A 33 13.99 19.01 7.60
CA GLN A 33 14.29 18.89 6.19
C GLN A 33 13.69 17.57 5.73
N ALA A 34 12.77 17.64 4.78
CA ALA A 34 12.15 16.45 4.21
C ALA A 34 13.27 15.52 3.71
N THR A 35 13.20 14.23 4.08
CA THR A 35 14.12 13.21 3.59
C THR A 35 14.26 13.32 2.09
N THR A 36 15.51 13.40 1.61
CA THR A 36 15.80 13.42 0.18
C THR A 36 16.23 12.03 -0.28
N TYR A 37 16.11 11.76 -1.56
CA TYR A 37 16.39 10.44 -2.12
C TYR A 37 17.37 10.50 -3.28
N THR A 38 18.30 9.55 -3.35
CA THR A 38 19.14 9.34 -4.53
C THR A 38 18.46 8.40 -5.51
N TYR A 39 18.36 8.84 -6.77
CA TYR A 39 17.80 8.06 -7.88
C TYR A 39 18.78 6.98 -8.39
N VAL A 40 18.26 5.77 -8.59
CA VAL A 40 18.94 4.65 -9.25
C VAL A 40 18.06 4.11 -10.38
N ASP A 41 18.57 4.09 -11.62
CA ASP A 41 17.92 3.39 -12.75
C ASP A 41 18.21 1.89 -12.62
N LEU A 42 17.17 1.08 -12.43
CA LEU A 42 17.30 -0.37 -12.34
C LEU A 42 17.54 -1.02 -13.71
N GLY A 43 17.33 -0.29 -14.81
CA GLY A 43 17.51 -0.81 -16.15
C GLY A 43 16.41 -1.81 -16.54
N SER A 44 16.64 -2.54 -17.64
CA SER A 44 15.75 -3.60 -18.13
C SER A 44 16.58 -4.68 -18.82
N LEU A 45 15.97 -5.85 -19.03
CA LEU A 45 16.63 -6.96 -19.74
C LEU A 45 16.95 -6.58 -21.20
N PRO A 46 17.99 -7.17 -21.80
CA PRO A 46 18.29 -6.98 -23.22
C PRO A 46 17.07 -7.26 -24.11
N GLY A 47 16.73 -6.32 -24.99
CA GLY A 47 15.59 -6.41 -25.90
C GLY A 47 14.26 -5.86 -25.35
N TYR A 48 14.22 -5.44 -24.07
CA TYR A 48 13.03 -4.84 -23.46
C TYR A 48 13.25 -3.34 -23.19
N ALA A 49 12.32 -2.52 -23.67
CA ALA A 49 12.39 -1.07 -23.51
C ALA A 49 11.92 -0.59 -22.12
N SER A 50 11.13 -1.41 -21.42
CA SER A 50 10.53 -1.09 -20.13
C SER A 50 10.77 -2.20 -19.10
N SER A 51 10.65 -1.83 -17.83
CA SER A 51 10.71 -2.70 -16.66
C SER A 51 9.83 -2.12 -15.55
N VAL A 52 9.42 -2.97 -14.62
CA VAL A 52 8.62 -2.60 -13.45
C VAL A 52 9.25 -3.27 -12.23
N ALA A 53 9.56 -2.50 -11.19
CA ALA A 53 9.85 -3.03 -9.87
C ALA A 53 8.55 -3.10 -9.07
N ASN A 54 8.25 -4.28 -8.52
CA ASN A 54 7.01 -4.55 -7.79
C ASN A 54 7.24 -4.53 -6.28
N ASP A 55 8.38 -5.03 -5.81
CA ASP A 55 8.66 -5.17 -4.38
C ASP A 55 10.17 -5.14 -4.07
N VAL A 56 10.53 -4.86 -2.81
CA VAL A 56 11.90 -4.73 -2.31
C VAL A 56 12.01 -5.17 -0.85
N ASN A 57 12.95 -6.06 -0.53
CA ASN A 57 13.19 -6.50 0.84
C ASN A 57 14.23 -5.63 1.59
N ALA A 58 14.50 -5.92 2.87
CA ALA A 58 15.50 -5.20 3.68
C ALA A 58 16.94 -5.37 3.16
N GLY A 59 17.23 -6.49 2.50
CA GLY A 59 18.54 -6.75 1.86
C GLY A 59 18.77 -5.98 0.56
N GLY A 60 17.81 -5.17 0.10
CA GLY A 60 17.89 -4.43 -1.16
C GLY A 60 17.67 -5.29 -2.41
N LEU A 61 17.20 -6.53 -2.25
CA LEU A 61 16.76 -7.36 -3.36
C LEU A 61 15.43 -6.81 -3.88
N VAL A 62 15.42 -6.38 -5.13
CA VAL A 62 14.22 -5.87 -5.81
C VAL A 62 13.70 -6.92 -6.76
N VAL A 63 12.39 -7.12 -6.81
CA VAL A 63 11.76 -8.05 -7.74
C VAL A 63 10.74 -7.37 -8.63
N GLY A 64 10.51 -7.91 -9.81
CA GLY A 64 9.53 -7.34 -10.72
C GLY A 64 9.43 -8.02 -12.06
N SER A 65 9.26 -7.21 -13.13
CA SER A 65 9.09 -7.72 -14.49
C SER A 65 9.78 -6.88 -15.56
N ALA A 66 10.30 -7.57 -16.57
CA ALA A 66 10.81 -7.03 -17.83
C ALA A 66 10.54 -8.04 -18.95
N GLY A 67 9.26 -8.22 -19.30
CA GLY A 67 8.78 -9.29 -20.20
C GLY A 67 8.81 -10.71 -19.62
N ASN A 68 9.62 -10.94 -18.57
CA ASN A 68 9.58 -12.09 -17.65
C ASN A 68 9.79 -11.56 -16.23
N GLY A 69 9.66 -12.43 -15.22
CA GLY A 69 10.09 -12.13 -13.86
C GLY A 69 11.58 -11.81 -13.83
N VAL A 70 11.93 -10.81 -13.02
CA VAL A 70 13.32 -10.35 -12.85
C VAL A 70 13.62 -10.04 -11.40
N VAL A 71 14.92 -10.06 -11.09
CA VAL A 71 15.49 -9.55 -9.85
C VAL A 71 16.51 -8.47 -10.15
N TRP A 72 16.65 -7.51 -9.25
CA TRP A 72 17.79 -6.61 -9.19
C TRP A 72 18.46 -6.71 -7.83
N GLN A 73 19.78 -6.86 -7.85
CA GLN A 73 20.60 -6.88 -6.64
C GLN A 73 22.01 -6.40 -7.01
N ASP A 74 22.61 -5.57 -6.16
CA ASP A 74 23.99 -5.07 -6.33
C ASP A 74 24.28 -4.45 -7.71
N GLY A 75 23.26 -3.82 -8.32
CA GLY A 75 23.36 -3.18 -9.65
C GLY A 75 23.26 -4.15 -10.83
N GLU A 76 23.04 -5.44 -10.60
CA GLU A 76 22.83 -6.45 -11.64
C GLU A 76 21.35 -6.79 -11.81
N ILE A 77 20.96 -7.18 -13.03
CA ILE A 77 19.60 -7.66 -13.36
C ILE A 77 19.65 -9.14 -13.76
N GLY A 78 18.86 -9.95 -13.07
CA GLY A 78 18.72 -11.39 -13.30
C GLY A 78 17.33 -11.76 -13.83
N ARG A 79 17.24 -12.82 -14.64
CA ARG A 79 15.96 -13.40 -15.06
C ARG A 79 15.51 -14.44 -14.05
N LEU A 80 14.22 -14.48 -13.76
CA LEU A 80 13.58 -15.55 -12.98
C LEU A 80 12.82 -16.51 -13.90
N PRO A 81 12.68 -17.79 -13.51
CA PRO A 81 11.89 -18.78 -14.23
C PRO A 81 10.37 -18.61 -13.99
N MET A 82 9.88 -17.39 -13.79
CA MET A 82 8.47 -17.07 -13.56
C MET A 82 8.01 -15.89 -14.42
N LEU A 83 6.70 -15.70 -14.58
CA LEU A 83 6.16 -14.64 -15.45
C LEU A 83 6.28 -13.27 -14.81
N THR A 84 5.95 -13.21 -13.53
CA THR A 84 5.98 -11.99 -12.73
C THR A 84 6.39 -12.37 -11.32
N ALA A 85 7.36 -11.65 -10.78
CA ALA A 85 7.66 -11.65 -9.36
C ALA A 85 6.93 -10.48 -8.71
N LEU A 86 6.21 -10.75 -7.62
CA LEU A 86 5.25 -9.82 -7.02
C LEU A 86 5.57 -9.48 -5.57
N GLY A 87 6.15 -10.41 -4.81
CA GLY A 87 6.57 -10.19 -3.43
C GLY A 87 7.90 -10.88 -3.13
N VAL A 88 8.65 -10.36 -2.17
CA VAL A 88 9.92 -10.92 -1.72
C VAL A 88 10.10 -10.71 -0.21
N ASN A 89 10.49 -11.75 0.52
CA ASN A 89 10.84 -11.63 1.94
C ASN A 89 12.35 -11.40 2.15
N ASP A 90 12.77 -11.15 3.38
CA ASP A 90 14.16 -10.85 3.76
C ASP A 90 15.08 -12.05 3.61
N ALA A 91 14.54 -13.28 3.66
CA ALA A 91 15.27 -14.49 3.28
C ALA A 91 15.54 -14.59 1.76
N GLY A 92 15.01 -13.67 0.95
CA GLY A 92 15.17 -13.63 -0.51
C GLY A 92 14.28 -14.62 -1.25
N ARG A 93 13.21 -15.10 -0.62
CA ARG A 93 12.21 -15.97 -1.25
C ARG A 93 11.22 -15.11 -2.00
N ILE A 94 10.97 -15.48 -3.25
CA ILE A 94 10.23 -14.64 -4.20
C ILE A 94 8.93 -15.33 -4.56
N VAL A 95 7.82 -14.62 -4.46
CA VAL A 95 6.51 -15.13 -4.86
C VAL A 95 5.98 -14.46 -6.12
N GLY A 96 5.10 -15.18 -6.81
CA GLY A 96 4.43 -14.63 -7.98
C GLY A 96 3.59 -15.66 -8.70
N ALA A 97 3.62 -15.58 -10.03
CA ALA A 97 2.88 -16.48 -10.90
C ALA A 97 3.74 -17.03 -12.05
N ALA A 98 3.56 -18.30 -12.39
CA ALA A 98 4.22 -18.97 -13.51
C ALA A 98 3.23 -19.80 -14.36
N TYR A 99 3.57 -20.09 -15.62
CA TYR A 99 2.85 -21.10 -16.42
C TYR A 99 3.50 -22.47 -16.19
N SER A 100 2.65 -23.50 -16.10
CA SER A 100 3.05 -24.92 -16.16
C SER A 100 3.59 -25.36 -17.53
N GLY A 101 3.40 -24.56 -18.59
CA GLY A 101 3.97 -24.77 -19.92
C GLY A 101 3.05 -25.48 -20.93
N ALA A 102 1.84 -25.89 -20.57
CA ALA A 102 0.85 -26.39 -21.52
C ALA A 102 0.01 -25.25 -22.13
N SER A 103 -0.36 -25.37 -23.41
CA SER A 103 -1.24 -24.40 -24.07
C SER A 103 -2.60 -24.36 -23.38
N ASN A 104 -3.05 -23.17 -22.98
CA ASN A 104 -4.31 -22.89 -22.26
C ASN A 104 -4.34 -23.31 -20.78
N GLU A 105 -3.20 -23.65 -20.16
CA GLU A 105 -3.17 -23.79 -18.69
C GLU A 105 -3.05 -22.41 -18.02
N PRO A 106 -3.82 -22.19 -16.95
CA PRO A 106 -3.78 -20.93 -16.22
C PRO A 106 -2.47 -20.75 -15.45
N ALA A 107 -2.22 -19.52 -14.98
CA ALA A 107 -1.05 -19.27 -14.14
C ALA A 107 -1.21 -19.93 -12.76
N HIS A 108 -0.09 -20.39 -12.20
CA HIS A 108 0.00 -21.02 -10.89
C HIS A 108 0.76 -20.12 -9.92
N ALA A 109 0.31 -20.09 -8.67
CA ALA A 109 1.03 -19.47 -7.57
C ALA A 109 2.34 -20.23 -7.32
N VAL A 110 3.46 -19.51 -7.26
CA VAL A 110 4.78 -20.10 -7.10
C VAL A 110 5.60 -19.37 -6.04
N VAL A 111 6.52 -20.11 -5.43
CA VAL A 111 7.64 -19.57 -4.64
C VAL A 111 8.94 -19.98 -5.31
N TYR A 112 9.84 -19.04 -5.54
CA TYR A 112 11.21 -19.31 -5.93
C TYR A 112 12.10 -19.21 -4.69
N ARG A 113 12.74 -20.33 -4.34
CA ARG A 113 13.63 -20.48 -3.17
C ARG A 113 14.75 -21.45 -3.50
N ASP A 114 15.95 -21.15 -3.01
CA ASP A 114 17.13 -22.03 -3.16
C ASP A 114 17.46 -22.42 -4.62
N GLY A 115 17.15 -21.54 -5.58
CA GLY A 115 17.36 -21.78 -7.01
C GLY A 115 16.27 -22.62 -7.69
N GLU A 116 15.25 -23.04 -6.94
CA GLU A 116 14.16 -23.88 -7.43
C GLU A 116 12.83 -23.12 -7.44
N LEU A 117 12.02 -23.38 -8.47
CA LEU A 117 10.65 -22.89 -8.56
C LEU A 117 9.70 -23.94 -8.02
N VAL A 118 9.04 -23.63 -6.91
CA VAL A 118 8.07 -24.49 -6.25
C VAL A 118 6.66 -24.03 -6.61
N ASP A 119 5.88 -24.94 -7.20
CA ASP A 119 4.45 -24.73 -7.43
C ASP A 119 3.68 -24.90 -6.11
N LEU A 120 3.00 -23.85 -5.69
CA LEU A 120 2.11 -23.88 -4.52
C LEU A 120 0.73 -24.46 -4.87
N GLY A 121 0.40 -24.50 -6.16
CA GLY A 121 -0.79 -25.12 -6.72
C GLY A 121 -2.10 -24.64 -6.11
N ALA A 122 -3.10 -25.50 -6.23
CA ALA A 122 -4.33 -25.48 -5.46
C ALA A 122 -4.74 -26.92 -5.10
N PRO A 123 -5.23 -27.19 -3.88
CA PRO A 123 -5.49 -28.54 -3.40
C PRO A 123 -6.64 -29.24 -4.12
N TYR A 124 -7.43 -28.51 -4.90
CA TYR A 124 -8.47 -29.08 -5.75
C TYR A 124 -7.95 -29.11 -7.18
N GLY A 125 -7.72 -30.30 -7.74
CA GLY A 125 -7.21 -30.55 -9.10
C GLY A 125 -8.12 -30.08 -10.25
N GLY A 126 -8.76 -28.92 -10.09
CA GLY A 126 -9.59 -28.19 -11.04
C GLY A 126 -9.53 -26.68 -10.82
N ALA A 127 -8.47 -26.16 -10.19
CA ALA A 127 -8.26 -24.72 -10.12
C ALA A 127 -7.90 -24.16 -11.51
N ASN A 128 -8.66 -23.17 -11.96
CA ASN A 128 -8.43 -22.43 -13.18
C ASN A 128 -7.33 -21.35 -13.00
N GLY A 129 -6.51 -21.46 -11.95
CA GLY A 129 -5.34 -20.61 -11.73
C GLY A 129 -5.22 -20.14 -10.28
N SER A 130 -3.98 -19.92 -9.86
CA SER A 130 -3.62 -19.30 -8.59
C SER A 130 -2.54 -18.25 -8.80
N THR A 131 -2.48 -17.28 -7.89
CA THR A 131 -1.46 -16.23 -7.86
C THR A 131 -1.05 -16.01 -6.42
N ALA A 132 0.26 -16.05 -6.18
CA ALA A 132 0.85 -15.56 -4.94
C ALA A 132 1.16 -14.06 -5.10
N LEU A 133 0.70 -13.24 -4.18
CA LEU A 133 0.84 -11.78 -4.23
C LEU A 133 1.87 -11.27 -3.23
N ASP A 134 1.98 -11.91 -2.07
CA ASP A 134 2.85 -11.46 -0.99
C ASP A 134 3.30 -12.62 -0.09
N ILE A 135 4.39 -12.45 0.65
CA ILE A 135 5.02 -13.46 1.50
C ILE A 135 5.64 -12.81 2.75
N ASN A 136 5.41 -13.41 3.92
CA ASN A 136 6.03 -12.97 5.17
C ASN A 136 7.31 -13.78 5.51
N GLU A 137 8.01 -13.41 6.58
CA GLU A 137 9.26 -14.09 7.01
C GLU A 137 9.04 -15.52 7.54
N SER A 138 7.80 -15.90 7.80
CA SER A 138 7.43 -17.28 8.18
C SER A 138 7.09 -18.15 6.96
N ASP A 139 7.39 -17.70 5.74
CA ASP A 139 7.02 -18.33 4.46
C ASP A 139 5.51 -18.55 4.28
N THR A 140 4.70 -17.76 4.96
CA THR A 140 3.27 -17.74 4.70
C THR A 140 3.02 -16.82 3.53
N VAL A 141 2.44 -17.39 2.47
CA VAL A 141 2.16 -16.70 1.22
C VAL A 141 0.69 -16.32 1.17
N ALA A 142 0.39 -15.05 0.89
CA ALA A 142 -0.96 -14.56 0.64
C ALA A 142 -1.24 -14.43 -0.87
N GLY A 143 -2.48 -14.70 -1.26
CA GLY A 143 -2.88 -14.54 -2.66
C GLY A 143 -4.30 -14.98 -2.97
N SER A 144 -4.48 -15.53 -4.16
CA SER A 144 -5.80 -15.98 -4.62
C SER A 144 -5.75 -17.21 -5.51
N PHE A 145 -6.87 -17.92 -5.57
CA PHE A 145 -7.10 -19.04 -6.47
C PHE A 145 -8.51 -19.00 -7.03
N SER A 146 -8.73 -19.62 -8.19
CA SER A 146 -10.05 -19.77 -8.80
C SER A 146 -10.30 -21.23 -9.15
N GLU A 147 -11.54 -21.70 -8.97
CA GLU A 147 -11.99 -23.01 -9.45
C GLU A 147 -12.72 -22.86 -10.78
N ALA A 148 -12.80 -23.91 -11.59
CA ALA A 148 -13.48 -23.86 -12.87
C ALA A 148 -14.94 -23.36 -12.75
N GLY A 149 -15.24 -22.26 -13.45
CA GLY A 149 -16.56 -21.61 -13.43
C GLY A 149 -16.91 -20.91 -12.11
N GLN A 150 -15.94 -20.72 -11.21
CA GLN A 150 -16.10 -20.05 -9.92
C GLN A 150 -15.31 -18.74 -9.88
N PRO A 151 -15.75 -17.77 -9.04
CA PRO A 151 -15.00 -16.54 -8.81
C PRO A 151 -13.69 -16.80 -8.07
N SER A 152 -12.78 -15.82 -8.15
CA SER A 152 -11.52 -15.83 -7.39
C SER A 152 -11.76 -15.81 -5.87
N ARG A 153 -10.91 -16.48 -5.11
CA ARG A 153 -11.01 -16.64 -3.66
C ARG A 153 -9.67 -16.33 -3.01
N ALA A 154 -9.71 -15.59 -1.91
CA ALA A 154 -8.53 -15.33 -1.10
C ALA A 154 -8.03 -16.62 -0.44
N ALA A 155 -6.71 -16.82 -0.45
CA ALA A 155 -6.07 -17.96 0.16
C ALA A 155 -4.73 -17.57 0.78
N VAL A 156 -4.27 -18.42 1.68
CA VAL A 156 -2.89 -18.48 2.13
C VAL A 156 -2.30 -19.85 1.87
N TRP A 157 -1.00 -19.92 1.65
CA TRP A 157 -0.21 -21.15 1.67
C TRP A 157 0.81 -21.03 2.80
N ASP A 158 0.98 -22.09 3.59
CA ASP A 158 2.05 -22.14 4.59
C ASP A 158 3.40 -22.55 3.95
N ALA A 159 4.45 -22.60 4.78
CA ALA A 159 5.82 -22.93 4.36
C ALA A 159 5.95 -24.30 3.66
N ASP A 160 5.06 -25.23 4.00
CA ASP A 160 4.97 -26.58 3.43
C ASP A 160 4.15 -26.62 2.13
N GLY A 161 3.59 -25.47 1.72
CA GLY A 161 2.73 -25.32 0.55
C GLY A 161 1.28 -25.73 0.78
N ALA A 162 0.87 -25.98 2.03
CA ALA A 162 -0.51 -26.34 2.32
C ALA A 162 -1.41 -25.10 2.22
N MET A 163 -2.36 -25.15 1.28
CA MET A 163 -3.28 -24.05 1.06
C MET A 163 -4.45 -24.08 2.04
N ARG A 164 -4.80 -22.90 2.58
CA ARG A 164 -6.06 -22.64 3.26
C ARG A 164 -6.79 -21.47 2.61
N ARG A 165 -8.05 -21.71 2.23
CA ARG A 165 -8.97 -20.66 1.79
C ARG A 165 -9.36 -19.74 2.96
N LEU A 166 -9.47 -18.44 2.69
CA LEU A 166 -9.96 -17.45 3.63
C LEU A 166 -11.50 -17.25 3.51
N PRO A 167 -12.21 -16.98 4.62
CA PRO A 167 -13.66 -16.78 4.61
C PRO A 167 -14.05 -15.46 3.90
N GLY A 168 -15.16 -15.45 3.16
CA GLY A 168 -15.70 -14.24 2.53
C GLY A 168 -16.75 -13.52 3.39
N LEU A 169 -17.26 -12.36 2.93
CA LEU A 169 -18.34 -11.59 3.58
C LEU A 169 -19.77 -12.09 3.26
N GLY A 170 -19.90 -13.29 2.67
CA GLY A 170 -21.18 -14.02 2.53
C GLY A 170 -22.10 -13.60 1.37
N GLY A 171 -21.57 -13.23 0.20
CA GLY A 171 -22.28 -12.86 -1.05
C GLY A 171 -23.39 -13.82 -1.58
N VAL A 172 -24.19 -13.38 -2.58
CA VAL A 172 -25.50 -14.00 -2.94
C VAL A 172 -25.61 -14.83 -4.24
N SER A 173 -24.59 -14.94 -5.09
CA SER A 173 -24.48 -15.96 -6.17
C SER A 173 -23.10 -15.79 -6.79
N TYR A 174 -22.28 -16.84 -6.87
CA TYR A 174 -20.81 -16.70 -6.95
C TYR A 174 -20.26 -15.88 -5.74
N GLY A 175 -20.97 -15.95 -4.61
CA GLY A 175 -20.97 -14.96 -3.53
C GLY A 175 -19.80 -14.98 -2.55
N THR A 176 -18.58 -15.12 -3.01
CA THR A 176 -17.40 -15.27 -2.14
C THR A 176 -16.14 -14.71 -2.79
N GLU A 177 -16.32 -13.90 -3.84
CA GLU A 177 -15.19 -13.29 -4.51
C GLU A 177 -14.35 -12.52 -3.50
N SER A 178 -13.09 -12.89 -3.44
CA SER A 178 -12.13 -12.33 -2.52
C SER A 178 -10.72 -12.53 -3.06
N GLN A 179 -9.83 -11.64 -2.66
CA GLN A 179 -8.41 -11.72 -2.96
C GLN A 179 -7.65 -11.24 -1.72
N ALA A 180 -6.67 -12.02 -1.28
CA ALA A 180 -5.69 -11.55 -0.31
C ALA A 180 -4.56 -10.88 -1.08
N THR A 181 -4.17 -9.66 -0.68
CA THR A 181 -3.18 -8.85 -1.40
C THR A 181 -1.87 -8.70 -0.63
N ALA A 182 -1.91 -8.70 0.70
CA ALA A 182 -0.71 -8.62 1.54
C ALA A 182 -0.88 -9.37 2.86
N ILE A 183 0.24 -9.66 3.52
CA ILE A 183 0.34 -10.33 4.81
C ILE A 183 1.50 -9.72 5.63
N ASN A 184 1.27 -9.49 6.92
CA ASN A 184 2.35 -9.03 7.82
C ASN A 184 2.95 -10.17 8.66
N GLU A 185 3.96 -9.84 9.47
CA GLU A 185 4.70 -10.81 10.30
C GLU A 185 3.87 -11.38 11.46
N ARG A 186 2.71 -10.80 11.74
CA ARG A 186 1.74 -11.36 12.70
C ARG A 186 0.76 -12.32 12.07
N GLY A 187 0.89 -12.58 10.77
CA GLY A 187 -0.02 -13.44 10.00
C GLY A 187 -1.39 -12.81 9.76
N GLN A 188 -1.52 -11.50 9.92
CA GLN A 188 -2.72 -10.78 9.49
C GLN A 188 -2.67 -10.64 7.98
N VAL A 189 -3.74 -11.08 7.32
CA VAL A 189 -3.84 -11.01 5.86
C VAL A 189 -4.87 -9.96 5.51
N ILE A 190 -4.60 -9.14 4.50
CA ILE A 190 -5.53 -8.10 4.05
C ILE A 190 -5.90 -8.32 2.59
N GLY A 191 -6.96 -7.65 2.15
CA GLY A 191 -7.28 -7.57 0.73
C GLY A 191 -8.69 -7.08 0.46
N THR A 192 -9.33 -7.66 -0.54
CA THR A 192 -10.67 -7.26 -0.98
C THR A 192 -11.63 -8.44 -0.90
N ALA A 193 -12.86 -8.20 -0.44
CA ALA A 193 -13.95 -9.18 -0.49
C ALA A 193 -15.27 -8.54 -0.93
N VAL A 194 -16.11 -9.33 -1.61
CA VAL A 194 -17.43 -8.92 -2.07
C VAL A 194 -18.50 -9.21 -1.01
N THR A 195 -19.32 -8.20 -0.71
CA THR A 195 -20.45 -8.27 0.23
C THR A 195 -21.70 -8.93 -0.38
N LYS A 196 -22.72 -9.22 0.45
CA LYS A 196 -24.07 -9.66 0.03
C LYS A 196 -24.72 -8.77 -1.02
N SER A 197 -24.48 -7.47 -0.98
CA SER A 197 -25.01 -6.51 -1.95
C SER A 197 -24.13 -6.35 -3.19
N GLY A 198 -23.06 -7.15 -3.32
CA GLY A 198 -22.09 -7.13 -4.42
C GLY A 198 -20.96 -6.10 -4.28
N ALA A 199 -20.95 -5.28 -3.22
CA ALA A 199 -19.96 -4.21 -3.09
C ALA A 199 -18.60 -4.76 -2.64
N ASN A 200 -17.52 -4.23 -3.21
CA ASN A 200 -16.14 -4.48 -2.78
C ASN A 200 -15.85 -3.82 -1.43
N ARG A 201 -15.15 -4.54 -0.56
CA ARG A 201 -14.70 -4.06 0.74
C ARG A 201 -13.26 -4.44 0.99
N ALA A 202 -12.49 -3.46 1.46
CA ALA A 202 -11.23 -3.67 2.13
C ALA A 202 -11.49 -4.51 3.38
N VAL A 203 -10.79 -5.62 3.51
CA VAL A 203 -10.96 -6.55 4.62
C VAL A 203 -9.62 -6.92 5.22
N ILE A 204 -9.68 -7.34 6.48
CA ILE A 204 -8.61 -8.01 7.19
C ILE A 204 -9.10 -9.39 7.63
N TRP A 205 -8.27 -10.39 7.42
CA TRP A 205 -8.38 -11.73 7.95
C TRP A 205 -7.40 -11.90 9.10
N GLU A 206 -7.95 -12.23 10.26
CA GLU A 206 -7.19 -12.44 11.49
C GLU A 206 -7.88 -13.50 12.33
N ASN A 207 -7.10 -14.43 12.89
CA ASN A 207 -7.60 -15.50 13.77
C ASN A 207 -8.77 -16.30 13.15
N GLY A 208 -8.70 -16.54 11.83
CA GLY A 208 -9.71 -17.30 11.08
C GLY A 208 -11.02 -16.55 10.80
N THR A 209 -11.10 -15.27 11.14
CA THR A 209 -12.27 -14.41 10.91
C THR A 209 -11.96 -13.35 9.85
N VAL A 210 -13.01 -12.80 9.21
CA VAL A 210 -12.90 -11.70 8.26
C VAL A 210 -13.64 -10.48 8.80
N ARG A 211 -13.03 -9.30 8.69
CA ARG A 211 -13.61 -8.03 9.13
C ARG A 211 -13.50 -6.98 8.02
N ASP A 212 -14.61 -6.29 7.77
CA ASP A 212 -14.66 -5.08 6.92
C ASP A 212 -13.93 -3.92 7.62
N LEU A 213 -13.06 -3.23 6.88
CA LEU A 213 -12.29 -2.08 7.37
C LEU A 213 -13.07 -0.76 7.27
N GLY A 214 -14.21 -0.74 6.57
CA GLY A 214 -15.05 0.43 6.38
C GLY A 214 -14.69 1.26 5.14
N THR A 215 -15.35 2.41 4.98
CA THR A 215 -15.25 3.27 3.79
C THR A 215 -15.28 4.74 4.16
N LEU A 216 -14.86 5.62 3.24
CA LEU A 216 -15.04 7.09 3.35
C LEU A 216 -16.49 7.56 3.03
N GLY A 217 -17.44 6.64 2.87
CA GLY A 217 -18.85 6.93 2.63
C GLY A 217 -19.27 7.09 1.17
N GLY A 218 -18.39 6.86 0.18
CA GLY A 218 -18.75 6.86 -1.25
C GLY A 218 -19.76 5.76 -1.61
N GLY A 219 -20.81 6.11 -2.36
CA GLY A 219 -22.00 5.26 -2.58
C GLY A 219 -22.13 4.58 -3.95
N GLY A 220 -21.16 4.70 -4.86
CA GLY A 220 -21.41 4.47 -6.29
C GLY A 220 -20.95 3.14 -6.93
N TYR A 221 -20.12 2.34 -6.24
CA TYR A 221 -19.21 1.30 -6.81
C TYR A 221 -17.95 1.87 -7.52
N PRO A 222 -16.77 1.22 -7.38
CA PRO A 222 -16.48 0.03 -6.58
C PRO A 222 -15.63 0.35 -5.34
N GLY A 223 -16.31 0.45 -4.19
CA GLY A 223 -15.82 -0.06 -2.91
C GLY A 223 -14.49 0.45 -2.35
N THR A 224 -14.03 -0.23 -1.31
CA THR A 224 -12.70 -0.07 -0.73
C THR A 224 -11.85 -1.27 -1.10
N ARG A 225 -10.53 -1.07 -1.16
CA ARG A 225 -9.55 -2.13 -1.36
C ARG A 225 -8.43 -1.94 -0.34
N ALA A 226 -8.01 -2.99 0.33
CA ALA A 226 -6.75 -2.99 1.07
C ALA A 226 -5.63 -3.42 0.10
N ILE A 227 -4.48 -2.79 0.19
CA ILE A 227 -3.33 -3.01 -0.70
C ILE A 227 -2.17 -3.62 0.08
N ASP A 228 -1.83 -3.01 1.22
CA ASP A 228 -0.66 -3.39 2.01
C ASP A 228 -0.91 -3.21 3.52
N VAL A 229 -0.10 -3.85 4.37
CA VAL A 229 -0.22 -3.85 5.83
C VAL A 229 1.15 -3.95 6.50
N ASN A 230 1.40 -3.10 7.48
CA ASN A 230 2.63 -3.18 8.28
C ASN A 230 2.48 -4.06 9.53
N ASP A 231 3.57 -4.33 10.23
CA ASP A 231 3.61 -5.17 11.43
C ASP A 231 3.02 -4.52 12.68
N GLN A 232 2.62 -3.26 12.59
CA GLN A 232 1.79 -2.61 13.59
C GLN A 232 0.29 -2.89 13.34
N GLY A 233 -0.07 -3.37 12.15
CA GLY A 233 -1.45 -3.64 11.73
C GLY A 233 -2.14 -2.43 11.13
N THR A 234 -1.36 -1.41 10.77
CA THR A 234 -1.85 -0.32 9.93
C THR A 234 -2.02 -0.87 8.53
N VAL A 235 -3.25 -0.83 8.03
CA VAL A 235 -3.58 -1.25 6.67
C VAL A 235 -3.68 -0.01 5.80
N VAL A 236 -3.14 -0.06 4.59
CA VAL A 236 -3.34 1.00 3.59
C VAL A 236 -4.11 0.48 2.40
N GLY A 237 -4.82 1.37 1.74
CA GLY A 237 -5.52 1.04 0.51
C GLY A 237 -6.21 2.23 -0.13
N ASP A 238 -7.27 1.95 -0.86
CA ASP A 238 -8.03 2.98 -1.56
C ASP A 238 -9.49 2.98 -1.12
N SER A 239 -10.08 4.17 -1.03
CA SER A 239 -11.50 4.34 -0.80
C SER A 239 -12.09 5.43 -1.69
N GLN A 240 -13.26 5.16 -2.24
CA GLN A 240 -14.05 6.18 -2.92
C GLN A 240 -14.61 7.20 -1.93
N ARG A 241 -14.43 8.48 -2.23
CA ARG A 241 -15.09 9.59 -1.52
C ARG A 241 -16.51 9.81 -2.04
N LEU A 242 -17.30 10.61 -1.31
CA LEU A 242 -18.61 11.09 -1.76
C LEU A 242 -18.55 11.86 -3.09
N THR A 243 -17.39 12.44 -3.43
CA THR A 243 -17.15 13.13 -4.70
C THR A 243 -17.02 12.16 -5.90
N GLY A 244 -16.93 10.85 -5.66
CA GLY A 244 -16.79 9.82 -6.69
C GLY A 244 -15.33 9.45 -7.01
N TYR A 245 -14.35 10.25 -6.57
CA TYR A 245 -12.93 9.97 -6.77
C TYR A 245 -12.37 9.00 -5.71
N MET A 246 -11.37 8.22 -6.11
CA MET A 246 -10.62 7.33 -5.23
C MET A 246 -9.52 8.12 -4.52
N HIS A 247 -9.40 7.91 -3.22
CA HIS A 247 -8.31 8.46 -2.42
C HIS A 247 -7.56 7.32 -1.74
N ALA A 248 -6.24 7.49 -1.63
CA ALA A 248 -5.42 6.69 -0.75
C ALA A 248 -5.87 6.91 0.70
N VAL A 249 -5.98 5.82 1.45
CA VAL A 249 -6.43 5.80 2.83
C VAL A 249 -5.55 4.91 3.68
N LYS A 250 -5.55 5.16 4.99
CA LYS A 250 -5.05 4.23 6.00
C LYS A 250 -6.14 3.85 6.99
N TRP A 251 -6.14 2.61 7.42
CA TRP A 251 -6.91 2.08 8.53
C TRP A 251 -5.99 1.74 9.68
N SER A 252 -6.18 2.40 10.82
CA SER A 252 -5.50 2.11 12.08
C SER A 252 -6.50 2.24 13.21
N ASP A 253 -6.46 1.33 14.18
CA ASP A 253 -7.29 1.38 15.39
C ASP A 253 -8.79 1.54 15.12
N GLY A 254 -9.26 0.88 14.04
CA GLY A 254 -10.67 0.94 13.61
C GLY A 254 -11.09 2.25 12.95
N LYS A 255 -10.16 3.18 12.68
CA LYS A 255 -10.41 4.46 12.02
C LYS A 255 -9.84 4.47 10.61
N ILE A 256 -10.66 4.91 9.64
CA ILE A 256 -10.22 5.26 8.30
C ILE A 256 -9.75 6.72 8.25
N THR A 257 -8.59 6.96 7.65
CA THR A 257 -8.02 8.29 7.44
C THR A 257 -7.72 8.48 5.97
N ASP A 258 -8.21 9.58 5.39
CA ASP A 258 -7.89 10.00 4.03
C ASP A 258 -6.50 10.66 4.00
N LEU A 259 -5.64 10.23 3.09
CA LEU A 259 -4.26 10.73 2.97
C LEU A 259 -4.16 11.98 2.09
N GLY A 260 -5.23 12.35 1.39
CA GLY A 260 -5.28 13.49 0.48
C GLY A 260 -4.69 13.19 -0.90
N THR A 261 -4.33 14.27 -1.60
CA THR A 261 -3.73 14.24 -2.95
C THR A 261 -2.64 15.31 -3.04
N LEU A 262 -1.84 15.28 -4.11
CA LEU A 262 -0.89 16.33 -4.51
C LEU A 262 -1.60 17.53 -5.20
N GLY A 263 -2.86 17.79 -4.86
CA GLY A 263 -3.68 18.88 -5.40
C GLY A 263 -4.63 18.46 -6.53
N GLY A 264 -4.50 17.25 -7.07
CA GLY A 264 -5.46 16.68 -8.02
C GLY A 264 -6.66 16.03 -7.34
N SER A 265 -7.46 15.29 -8.12
CA SER A 265 -8.72 14.69 -7.67
C SER A 265 -8.59 13.29 -7.05
N ALA A 266 -7.55 12.53 -7.39
CA ALA A 266 -7.40 11.15 -6.95
C ALA A 266 -5.98 10.83 -6.48
N SER A 267 -5.89 9.84 -5.60
CA SER A 267 -4.66 9.22 -5.13
C SER A 267 -4.88 7.73 -4.91
N PHE A 268 -3.81 6.95 -5.04
CA PHE A 268 -3.81 5.50 -4.84
C PHE A 268 -2.54 5.10 -4.11
N VAL A 269 -2.68 4.22 -3.13
CA VAL A 269 -1.52 3.68 -2.41
C VAL A 269 -0.96 2.44 -3.10
N SER A 270 0.34 2.19 -2.90
CA SER A 270 0.99 0.96 -3.35
C SER A 270 1.68 0.20 -2.22
N GLY A 271 2.20 0.88 -1.18
CA GLY A 271 2.86 0.20 -0.06
C GLY A 271 3.02 1.05 1.20
N ILE A 272 3.34 0.39 2.32
CA ILE A 272 3.61 0.96 3.64
C ILE A 272 4.75 0.20 4.33
N ASN A 273 5.64 0.89 5.03
CA ASN A 273 6.66 0.25 5.88
C ASN A 273 6.30 0.31 7.38
N ASN A 274 7.12 -0.33 8.22
CA ASN A 274 6.93 -0.36 9.67
C ASN A 274 7.18 0.97 10.38
N ARG A 275 7.76 1.96 9.70
CA ARG A 275 7.82 3.36 10.17
C ARG A 275 6.55 4.14 9.90
N GLY A 276 5.60 3.57 9.14
CA GLY A 276 4.34 4.22 8.77
C GLY A 276 4.47 5.18 7.59
N GLN A 277 5.58 5.11 6.85
CA GLN A 277 5.75 5.80 5.58
C GLN A 277 4.96 5.07 4.50
N ILE A 278 4.19 5.80 3.72
CA ILE A 278 3.25 5.25 2.75
C ILE A 278 3.59 5.80 1.36
N VAL A 279 3.69 4.94 0.36
CA VAL A 279 4.04 5.35 -1.01
C VAL A 279 2.93 5.01 -2.00
N GLY A 280 2.90 5.75 -3.11
CA GLY A 280 1.93 5.46 -4.17
C GLY A 280 1.97 6.47 -5.30
N ILE A 281 0.80 6.73 -5.88
CA ILE A 281 0.58 7.64 -7.01
C ILE A 281 -0.53 8.63 -6.69
N SER A 282 -0.33 9.90 -7.01
CA SER A 282 -1.34 10.93 -6.85
C SER A 282 -1.43 11.81 -8.09
N ASP A 283 -2.64 12.23 -8.41
CA ASP A 283 -2.89 13.30 -9.37
C ASP A 283 -2.39 14.63 -8.76
N THR A 284 -1.78 15.47 -9.59
CA THR A 284 -1.37 16.84 -9.25
C THR A 284 -2.34 17.87 -9.80
N ASP A 285 -2.46 19.02 -9.14
CA ASP A 285 -3.16 20.16 -9.72
C ASP A 285 -2.45 20.60 -11.00
N SER A 286 -3.16 20.61 -12.13
CA SER A 286 -2.57 20.94 -13.42
C SER A 286 -3.63 21.54 -14.34
N SER A 287 -3.57 22.87 -14.43
CA SER A 287 -4.21 23.70 -15.46
C SER A 287 -3.71 23.42 -16.90
N GLY A 288 -3.14 22.24 -17.16
CA GLY A 288 -2.60 21.82 -18.47
C GLY A 288 -2.61 20.31 -18.75
N GLY A 289 -3.21 19.47 -17.90
CA GLY A 289 -3.40 18.02 -18.12
C GLY A 289 -2.96 17.15 -16.95
N VAL A 290 -3.70 16.07 -16.68
CA VAL A 290 -3.54 15.17 -15.53
C VAL A 290 -2.10 14.64 -15.42
N GLY A 291 -1.28 15.29 -14.60
CA GLY A 291 0.03 14.81 -14.20
C GLY A 291 -0.10 13.88 -13.01
N ARG A 292 0.20 12.60 -13.17
CA ARG A 292 0.37 11.68 -12.03
C ARG A 292 1.81 11.71 -11.55
N ARG A 293 2.02 11.68 -10.24
CA ARG A 293 3.33 11.68 -9.60
C ARG A 293 3.39 10.63 -8.49
N ALA A 294 4.55 10.01 -8.36
CA ALA A 294 4.86 9.19 -7.22
C ALA A 294 4.90 10.05 -5.96
N PHE A 295 4.30 9.58 -4.86
CA PHE A 295 4.33 10.28 -3.58
C PHE A 295 4.91 9.41 -2.48
N ILE A 296 5.39 10.08 -1.43
CA ILE A 296 5.54 9.53 -0.08
C ILE A 296 4.64 10.33 0.87
N TRP A 297 3.96 9.64 1.77
CA TRP A 297 3.17 10.20 2.85
C TRP A 297 3.80 9.80 4.17
N GLU A 298 4.05 10.79 5.01
CA GLU A 298 4.65 10.65 6.32
C GLU A 298 4.13 11.78 7.22
N ASP A 299 3.85 11.49 8.48
CA ASP A 299 3.44 12.47 9.49
C ASP A 299 2.33 13.45 9.05
N GLY A 300 1.33 12.95 8.32
CA GLY A 300 0.19 13.77 7.89
C GLY A 300 0.38 14.48 6.56
N LYS A 301 1.55 14.35 5.91
CA LYS A 301 1.91 15.12 4.73
C LYS A 301 2.23 14.23 3.54
N MET A 302 1.56 14.47 2.42
CA MET A 302 1.89 13.90 1.12
C MET A 302 2.93 14.76 0.40
N THR A 303 4.05 14.18 0.00
CA THR A 303 5.17 14.82 -0.68
C THR A 303 5.39 14.18 -2.04
N ASP A 304 5.54 15.01 -3.08
CA ASP A 304 5.89 14.57 -4.43
C ASP A 304 7.35 14.11 -4.48
N LEU A 305 7.59 12.81 -4.74
CA LEU A 305 8.94 12.23 -4.76
C LEU A 305 9.83 12.89 -5.82
N ASN A 306 9.26 13.45 -6.90
CA ASN A 306 10.04 14.16 -7.93
C ASN A 306 10.67 15.45 -7.40
N LYS A 307 10.17 16.00 -6.28
CA LYS A 307 10.70 17.24 -5.67
C LYS A 307 11.77 16.98 -4.62
N VAL A 308 11.82 15.78 -4.07
CA VAL A 308 12.78 15.38 -3.02
C VAL A 308 13.80 14.36 -3.51
N THR A 309 13.78 14.03 -4.81
CA THR A 309 14.79 13.16 -5.43
C THR A 309 15.92 14.01 -6.01
N VAL A 310 17.15 13.74 -5.57
CA VAL A 310 18.37 14.33 -6.13
C VAL A 310 18.88 13.47 -7.29
N ASN A 311 19.58 14.12 -8.23
CA ASN A 311 20.14 13.48 -9.43
C ASN A 311 19.12 12.78 -10.33
N LEU A 312 17.84 13.20 -10.28
CA LEU A 312 16.84 12.72 -11.23
C LEU A 312 17.25 13.14 -12.67
N PRO A 313 17.40 12.21 -13.62
CA PRO A 313 17.81 12.55 -14.98
C PRO A 313 16.85 13.54 -15.65
N GLU A 314 17.38 14.39 -16.55
CA GLU A 314 16.56 15.35 -17.28
C GLU A 314 15.45 14.61 -18.06
N GLY A 315 14.21 15.05 -17.87
CA GLY A 315 13.02 14.45 -18.49
C GLY A 315 12.51 13.17 -17.84
N ALA A 316 13.20 12.62 -16.83
CA ALA A 316 12.68 11.51 -16.05
C ALA A 316 11.50 11.96 -15.18
N ILE A 317 10.48 11.10 -15.09
CA ILE A 317 9.29 11.33 -14.26
C ILE A 317 9.03 10.07 -13.44
N LEU A 318 9.01 10.23 -12.12
CA LEU A 318 8.58 9.22 -11.17
C LEU A 318 7.06 9.32 -11.06
N TYR A 319 6.34 8.39 -11.70
CA TYR A 319 4.88 8.44 -11.71
C TYR A 319 4.23 7.43 -10.76
N ASN A 320 4.89 6.32 -10.42
CA ASN A 320 4.34 5.35 -9.47
C ASN A 320 5.43 4.73 -8.59
N ALA A 321 5.39 5.00 -7.28
CA ALA A 321 6.12 4.23 -6.29
C ALA A 321 5.31 2.98 -5.91
N LYS A 322 5.92 1.81 -6.05
CA LYS A 322 5.26 0.50 -5.97
C LYS A 322 5.43 -0.18 -4.61
N ALA A 323 6.62 -0.06 -4.01
CA ALA A 323 6.91 -0.62 -2.69
C ALA A 323 7.93 0.25 -1.95
N ILE A 324 7.98 0.08 -0.64
CA ILE A 324 8.91 0.74 0.27
C ILE A 324 9.29 -0.26 1.36
N ASN A 325 10.60 -0.43 1.63
CA ASN A 325 11.04 -1.28 2.74
C ASN A 325 11.21 -0.47 4.04
N ASP A 326 11.56 -1.16 5.12
CA ASP A 326 11.73 -0.58 6.46
C ASP A 326 12.92 0.35 6.60
N ASP A 327 13.88 0.33 5.66
CA ASP A 327 14.96 1.31 5.57
C ASP A 327 14.51 2.57 4.82
N GLY A 328 13.37 2.54 4.14
CA GLY A 328 12.85 3.65 3.33
C GLY A 328 13.31 3.61 1.89
N VAL A 329 13.90 2.53 1.43
CA VAL A 329 14.18 2.32 0.00
C VAL A 329 12.86 2.17 -0.73
N ILE A 330 12.64 2.99 -1.75
CA ILE A 330 11.41 3.00 -2.54
C ILE A 330 11.72 2.47 -3.93
N VAL A 331 10.93 1.53 -4.42
CA VAL A 331 11.02 1.07 -5.81
C VAL A 331 9.74 1.38 -6.57
N GLY A 332 9.84 1.49 -7.88
CA GLY A 332 8.68 1.86 -8.67
C GLY A 332 8.89 1.87 -10.17
N THR A 333 7.94 2.46 -10.87
CA THR A 333 7.99 2.64 -12.32
C THR A 333 8.06 4.13 -12.67
N GLY A 334 9.08 4.49 -13.44
CA GLY A 334 9.27 5.82 -14.00
C GLY A 334 9.26 5.80 -15.54
N SER A 335 9.41 6.97 -16.13
CA SER A 335 9.74 7.09 -17.55
C SER A 335 11.25 7.26 -17.70
N PRO A 336 12.00 6.33 -18.33
CA PRO A 336 11.52 5.22 -19.17
C PRO A 336 11.41 3.83 -18.50
N ARG A 337 11.96 3.61 -17.30
CA ARG A 337 12.15 2.27 -16.70
C ARG A 337 11.89 2.24 -15.18
N ALA A 338 11.99 1.06 -14.59
CA ALA A 338 11.94 0.88 -13.14
C ALA A 338 13.04 1.68 -12.44
N PHE A 339 12.72 2.22 -11.27
CA PHE A 339 13.66 2.98 -10.46
C PHE A 339 13.73 2.41 -9.05
N MET A 340 14.83 2.73 -8.38
CA MET A 340 15.00 2.64 -6.94
C MET A 340 15.41 4.01 -6.39
N LEU A 341 14.85 4.40 -5.25
CA LEU A 341 15.17 5.60 -4.51
C LEU A 341 15.76 5.17 -3.18
N VAL A 342 16.97 5.63 -2.89
CA VAL A 342 17.67 5.36 -1.64
C VAL A 342 17.63 6.63 -0.78
N PRO A 343 17.14 6.58 0.47
CA PRO A 343 17.09 7.77 1.33
C PRO A 343 18.50 8.29 1.62
N ASN A 344 18.65 9.61 1.60
CA ASN A 344 19.86 10.35 1.95
C ASN A 344 19.74 10.80 3.41
N ASP A 345 19.80 9.86 4.34
CA ASP A 345 19.91 10.16 5.78
C ASP A 345 21.39 10.28 6.21
#